data_AF-A0A916Y6Z5-F1
#
_entry.id   AF-A0A916Y6Z5-F1
#
_cell.length_a   1.000
_cell.length_b   1.000
_cell.length_c   1.000
_cell.angle_alpha   90.00
_cell.angle_beta   90.00
_cell.angle_gamma   90.00
#
_symmetry.space_group_name_H-M   'P 1'
#
loop_
_entity.id
_entity.type
_entity.pdbx_description
1 polymer ?
#
loop_
_entity_poly.entity_id
_entity_poly.type
_entity_poly.pdbx_seq_one_letter_code
_entity_poly.pdbx_strand_id
1 'polypeptide(L)'
;MSDTPHSGTLARLIYMANQIARNFCALDHDAAATATADHIAQFWDPRMKAAISGKEADLSDVAARAFAILHEQGEPAPQTRATVFNDADEGGRSDAG
;
A
#
# COMPACT_ATOMS: atom_id res chain seq x y z
N MET A 1 27.76 -3.96 -22.07
CA MET A 1 26.85 -4.78 -21.26
C MET A 1 26.00 -3.81 -20.46
N SER A 2 24.71 -3.76 -20.76
CA SER A 2 23.80 -2.71 -20.31
C SER A 2 23.53 -2.82 -18.81
N ASP A 3 24.02 -1.85 -18.05
CA ASP A 3 23.57 -1.58 -16.70
C ASP A 3 22.13 -1.06 -16.81
N THR A 4 21.15 -1.76 -16.24
CA THR A 4 19.75 -1.31 -16.22
C THR A 4 19.44 -0.81 -14.81
N PRO A 5 19.57 0.50 -14.52
CA PRO A 5 19.38 1.02 -13.17
C PRO A 5 17.88 1.21 -12.88
N HIS A 6 17.20 0.15 -12.45
CA HIS A 6 15.92 0.24 -11.72
C HIS A 6 15.85 -0.69 -10.48
N SER A 7 16.93 -1.41 -10.14
CA SER A 7 16.88 -2.48 -9.13
C SER A 7 16.63 -2.04 -7.68
N GLY A 8 16.99 -0.82 -7.27
CA GLY A 8 16.90 -0.43 -5.85
C GLY A 8 15.48 -0.09 -5.38
N THR A 9 14.80 0.81 -6.10
CA THR A 9 13.48 1.30 -5.71
C THR A 9 12.41 0.22 -5.91
N LEU A 10 12.42 -0.49 -7.05
CA LEU A 10 11.45 -1.54 -7.32
C LEU A 10 11.55 -2.70 -6.32
N ALA A 11 12.78 -3.18 -6.05
CA ALA A 11 12.98 -4.24 -5.06
C ALA A 11 12.50 -3.82 -3.67
N ARG A 12 12.67 -2.54 -3.30
CA ARG A 12 12.14 -2.01 -2.04
C ARG A 12 10.62 -2.00 -2.01
N LEU A 13 9.96 -1.61 -3.10
CA LEU A 13 8.50 -1.64 -3.19
C LEU A 13 7.97 -3.09 -3.10
N ILE A 14 8.58 -4.04 -3.81
CA ILE A 14 8.25 -5.47 -3.72
C ILE A 14 8.40 -5.97 -2.28
N TYR A 15 9.51 -5.63 -1.63
CA TYR A 15 9.75 -5.99 -0.23
C TYR A 15 8.66 -5.42 0.70
N MET A 16 8.29 -4.15 0.53
CA MET A 16 7.24 -3.51 1.32
C MET A 16 5.86 -4.15 1.09
N ALA A 17 5.49 -4.43 -0.18
CA ALA A 17 4.24 -5.10 -0.50
C ALA A 17 4.16 -6.50 0.16
N ASN A 18 5.25 -7.26 0.10
CA ASN A 18 5.34 -8.56 0.76
C ASN A 18 5.26 -8.47 2.29
N GLN A 19 5.83 -7.43 2.90
CA GLN A 19 5.71 -7.18 4.35
C GLN A 19 4.26 -6.90 4.75
N ILE A 20 3.55 -6.09 3.96
CA ILE A 20 2.12 -5.81 4.19
C ILE A 20 1.30 -7.11 4.08
N ALA A 21 1.52 -7.91 3.02
CA ALA A 21 0.84 -9.19 2.85
C ALA A 21 1.08 -10.15 4.03
N ARG A 22 2.30 -10.22 4.55
CA ARG A 22 2.64 -11.04 5.73
C ARG A 22 1.89 -10.61 6.98
N ASN A 23 1.59 -9.32 7.14
CA ASN A 23 0.80 -8.84 8.28
C ASN A 23 -0.64 -9.40 8.27
N PHE A 24 -1.15 -9.76 7.09
CA PHE A 24 -2.49 -10.33 6.92
C PHE A 24 -2.50 -11.85 6.77
N CYS A 25 -1.40 -12.56 7.08
CA CYS A 25 -1.28 -14.00 6.86
C CYS A 25 -2.24 -14.88 7.69
N ALA A 26 -2.87 -14.31 8.73
CA ALA A 26 -3.89 -14.99 9.52
C ALA A 26 -5.26 -15.04 8.83
N LEU A 27 -5.46 -14.25 7.77
CA LEU A 27 -6.66 -14.29 6.93
C LEU A 27 -6.55 -15.41 5.89
N ASP A 28 -7.67 -15.79 5.27
CA ASP A 28 -7.62 -16.60 4.06
C ASP A 28 -6.93 -15.84 2.92
N HIS A 29 -6.51 -16.57 1.89
CA HIS A 29 -5.69 -16.02 0.81
C HIS A 29 -6.34 -14.82 0.11
N ASP A 30 -7.64 -14.91 -0.20
CA ASP A 30 -8.36 -13.88 -0.94
C ASP A 30 -8.66 -12.67 -0.06
N ALA A 31 -9.01 -12.89 1.21
CA ALA A 31 -9.18 -11.83 2.20
C ALA A 31 -7.84 -11.10 2.47
N ALA A 32 -6.73 -11.83 2.57
CA ALA A 32 -5.39 -11.25 2.73
C ALA A 32 -5.02 -10.40 1.50
N ALA A 33 -5.32 -10.87 0.29
CA ALA A 33 -5.04 -10.13 -0.94
C ALA A 33 -5.89 -8.85 -1.03
N THR A 34 -7.18 -8.93 -0.68
CA THR A 34 -8.08 -7.77 -0.66
C THR A 34 -7.63 -6.74 0.39
N ALA A 35 -7.31 -7.17 1.61
CA ALA A 35 -6.81 -6.29 2.66
C ALA A 35 -5.46 -5.64 2.30
N THR A 36 -4.59 -6.39 1.60
CA THR A 36 -3.32 -5.86 1.09
C THR A 36 -3.55 -4.81 -0.01
N ALA A 37 -4.46 -5.07 -0.94
CA ALA A 37 -4.83 -4.13 -2.00
C ALA A 37 -5.39 -2.83 -1.39
N ASP A 38 -6.31 -2.93 -0.44
CA ASP A 38 -6.88 -1.78 0.26
C ASP A 38 -5.81 -0.96 1.01
N HIS A 39 -4.87 -1.62 1.66
CA HIS A 39 -3.77 -0.93 2.34
C HIS A 39 -2.87 -0.19 1.35
N ILE A 40 -2.47 -0.84 0.26
CA ILE A 40 -1.66 -0.22 -0.80
C ILE A 40 -2.40 0.96 -1.43
N ALA A 41 -3.69 0.81 -1.74
CA ALA A 41 -4.51 1.88 -2.31
C ALA A 41 -4.56 3.12 -1.41
N GLN A 42 -4.68 2.93 -0.10
CA GLN A 42 -4.81 4.02 0.88
C GLN A 42 -3.49 4.75 1.16
N PHE A 43 -2.38 4.02 1.21
CA PHE A 43 -1.12 4.56 1.73
C PHE A 43 -0.02 4.76 0.68
N TRP A 44 -0.17 4.21 -0.53
CA TRP A 44 0.83 4.36 -1.58
C TRP A 44 0.43 5.41 -2.61
N ASP A 45 1.41 6.21 -3.01
CA ASP A 45 1.24 7.18 -4.09
C ASP A 45 0.98 6.47 -5.44
N PRO A 46 0.26 7.11 -6.38
CA PRO A 46 -0.01 6.55 -7.72
C PRO A 46 1.24 6.06 -8.45
N ARG A 47 2.38 6.74 -8.28
CA ARG A 47 3.65 6.36 -8.91
C ARG A 47 4.24 5.06 -8.36
N MET A 48 4.04 4.78 -7.07
CA MET A 48 4.52 3.54 -6.46
C MET A 48 3.69 2.35 -6.96
N LYS A 49 2.36 2.54 -7.04
CA LYS A 49 1.44 1.53 -7.57
C LYS A 49 1.73 1.23 -9.05
N ALA A 50 1.96 2.28 -9.85
CA ALA A 50 2.32 2.13 -11.26
C ALA A 50 3.71 1.52 -11.53
N ALA A 51 4.60 1.52 -10.53
CA ALA A 51 5.93 0.92 -10.66
C ALA A 51 5.92 -0.61 -10.58
N ILE A 52 4.84 -1.20 -10.03
CA ILE A 52 4.66 -2.64 -9.89
C ILE A 52 3.58 -3.11 -10.85
N SER A 53 3.88 -4.14 -11.64
CA SER A 53 2.97 -4.77 -12.59
C SER A 53 2.12 -5.90 -11.98
N GLY A 54 2.52 -6.41 -10.81
CA GLY A 54 1.92 -7.56 -10.15
C GLY A 54 2.41 -8.92 -10.67
N LYS A 55 3.37 -8.93 -11.61
CA LYS A 55 3.95 -10.15 -12.23
C LYS A 55 5.41 -10.39 -11.85
N GLU A 56 5.93 -9.59 -10.92
CA GLU A 56 7.29 -9.69 -10.45
C GLU A 56 7.51 -11.03 -9.75
N ALA A 57 8.58 -11.74 -10.11
CA ALA A 57 8.86 -13.07 -9.58
C ALA A 57 9.09 -13.11 -8.06
N ASP A 58 9.49 -11.97 -7.47
CA ASP A 58 9.77 -11.83 -6.04
C ASP A 58 8.55 -11.41 -5.22
N LEU A 59 7.39 -11.16 -5.84
CA LEU A 59 6.15 -10.95 -5.10
C LEU A 59 5.64 -12.27 -4.52
N SER A 60 5.15 -12.20 -3.29
CA SER A 60 4.31 -13.27 -2.73
C SER A 60 2.98 -13.37 -3.49
N ASP A 61 2.39 -14.56 -3.50
CA ASP A 61 1.12 -14.81 -4.19
C ASP A 61 0.01 -13.82 -3.76
N VAL A 62 -0.07 -13.54 -2.45
CA VAL A 62 -1.03 -12.57 -1.88
C VAL A 62 -0.76 -11.16 -2.40
N ALA A 63 0.50 -10.73 -2.45
CA ALA A 63 0.86 -9.40 -2.95
C ALA A 63 0.62 -9.28 -4.46
N ALA A 64 0.95 -10.31 -5.25
CA ALA A 64 0.65 -10.37 -6.67
C ALA A 64 -0.86 -10.28 -6.94
N ARG A 65 -1.67 -11.03 -6.17
CA ARG A 65 -3.13 -10.96 -6.25
C ARG A 65 -3.67 -9.58 -5.86
N ALA A 66 -3.08 -8.93 -4.86
CA ALA A 66 -3.44 -7.56 -4.48
C ALA A 66 -3.25 -6.56 -5.63
N PHE A 67 -2.12 -6.62 -6.35
CA PHE A 67 -1.91 -5.76 -7.53
C PHE A 67 -2.87 -6.10 -8.67
N ALA A 68 -3.23 -7.36 -8.87
CA ALA A 68 -4.27 -7.72 -9.82
C ALA A 68 -5.62 -7.06 -9.48
N ILE A 69 -6.02 -7.06 -8.20
CA ILE A 69 -7.24 -6.38 -7.72
C ILE A 69 -7.17 -4.87 -8.02
N LEU A 70 -6.05 -4.22 -7.73
CA LEU A 70 -5.86 -2.78 -8.00
C LEU A 70 -5.95 -2.43 -9.49
N HIS A 71 -5.39 -3.28 -10.36
CA HIS A 71 -5.44 -3.08 -11.81
C HIS A 71 -6.84 -3.36 -12.38
N GLU A 72 -7.56 -4.33 -11.84
CA GLU A 72 -8.95 -4.66 -12.23
C GLU A 72 -9.94 -3.56 -11.82
N GLN A 73 -9.78 -2.99 -10.62
CA GLN A 73 -10.67 -1.95 -10.10
C GLN A 73 -10.47 -0.59 -10.78
N GLY A 74 -9.30 -0.35 -11.38
CA GLY A 74 -8.81 1.01 -11.67
C GLY A 74 -8.57 1.75 -10.35
N GLU A 75 -7.65 2.73 -10.30
CA GLU A 75 -7.36 3.43 -9.03
C GLU A 75 -8.67 3.86 -8.35
N PRO A 76 -9.04 3.30 -7.17
CA PRO A 76 -10.24 3.73 -6.49
C PRO A 76 -10.08 5.22 -6.23
N ALA A 77 -11.14 6.00 -6.52
CA ALA A 77 -11.14 7.44 -6.26
C ALA A 77 -10.61 7.65 -4.82
N PRO A 78 -9.60 8.51 -4.62
CA PRO A 78 -8.92 8.61 -3.33
C PRO A 78 -9.98 8.85 -2.26
N GLN A 79 -10.19 7.85 -1.41
CA GLN A 79 -11.06 7.98 -0.25
C GLN A 79 -10.28 8.83 0.75
N THR A 80 -10.42 10.14 0.60
CA THR A 80 -9.94 11.13 1.56
C THR A 80 -10.54 10.83 2.91
N ARG A 81 -9.78 10.16 3.79
CA ARG A 81 -9.93 10.32 5.25
C ARG A 81 -8.79 9.79 6.15
N ALA A 82 -7.58 9.53 5.65
CA ALA A 82 -6.47 9.06 6.48
C ALA A 82 -5.40 10.11 6.84
N THR A 83 -5.75 11.40 6.92
CA THR A 83 -4.86 12.44 7.49
C THR A 83 -5.61 13.42 8.39
N VAL A 84 -6.23 12.91 9.46
CA VAL A 84 -6.49 13.71 10.67
C VAL A 84 -5.91 12.96 11.86
N PHE A 85 -4.58 12.87 11.92
CA PHE A 85 -3.82 12.38 13.09
C PHE A 85 -2.45 13.06 13.19
N ASN A 86 -2.38 14.37 12.92
CA ASN A 86 -1.29 15.21 13.40
C ASN A 86 -1.72 16.68 13.52
N ASP A 87 -2.61 16.95 14.46
CA ASP A 87 -2.68 18.24 15.15
C ASP A 87 -2.86 17.94 16.65
N ALA A 88 -1.76 17.50 17.26
CA ALA A 88 -1.53 17.70 18.67
C ALA A 88 -0.62 18.92 18.78
N ASP A 89 -1.22 20.09 18.99
CA ASP A 89 -0.56 21.14 19.75
C ASP A 89 -1.58 21.74 20.73
N GLU A 90 -1.13 21.83 21.96
CA GLU A 90 -1.87 22.23 23.14
C GLU A 90 -2.06 23.74 23.17
N GLY A 91 -3.30 24.20 23.38
CA GLY A 91 -3.59 25.60 23.65
C GLY A 91 -4.84 25.73 24.50
N GLY A 92 -4.68 25.48 25.80
CA GLY A 92 -5.78 25.46 26.76
C GLY A 92 -6.50 26.79 26.93
N ARG A 93 -7.74 26.71 27.40
CA ARG A 93 -8.18 27.26 28.70
C ARG A 93 -9.72 27.28 28.76
N SER A 94 -10.20 26.68 29.84
CA SER A 94 -11.56 26.66 30.36
C SER A 94 -12.02 28.03 30.85
N ASP A 95 -13.34 28.33 30.72
CA ASP A 95 -14.24 29.16 31.57
C ASP A 95 -15.53 29.44 30.76
N ALA A 96 -16.76 28.95 30.98
CA ALA A 96 -17.55 28.56 32.15
C ALA A 96 -18.09 29.71 33.04
N GLY A 97 -18.84 30.66 32.44
CA GLY A 97 -19.70 31.61 33.17
C GLY A 97 -20.67 32.38 32.27
#